data_AF-A0A1Y2GKS7-F1
#
_entry.id   AF-A0A1Y2GKS7-F1
#
_cell.length_a   1.000
_cell.length_b   1.000
_cell.length_c   1.000
_cell.angle_alpha   90.00
_cell.angle_beta   90.00
_cell.angle_gamma   90.00
#
_symmetry.space_group_name_H-M   'P 1'
#
loop_
_entity.id
_entity.type
_entity.pdbx_description
1 polymer ?
#
loop_
_entity_poly.entity_id
_entity_poly.type
_entity_poly.pdbx_seq_one_letter_code
_entity_poly.pdbx_strand_id
1 'polypeptide(L)'
;MAQDEKNKFDIKAATVILEDVVKKTLKDAEYRPDLVPEWQATIYREAISRLTQLKGTFKYIVTSTILESVGAGVHISSTSLWDAECDGSAVYRFENKTLIAFVYAFGLSV
;
A
#
# COMPACT_ATOMS: atom_id res chain seq x y z
N MET A 1 -19.39 24.86 -19.14
CA MET A 1 -18.91 23.47 -19.09
C MET A 1 -17.84 23.47 -18.02
N ALA A 2 -18.16 22.97 -16.83
CA ALA A 2 -17.19 22.93 -15.73
C ALA A 2 -16.06 22.00 -16.17
N GLN A 3 -14.84 22.50 -16.13
CA GLN A 3 -13.65 21.73 -16.42
C GLN A 3 -13.53 20.75 -15.25
N ASP A 4 -13.85 19.47 -15.47
CA ASP A 4 -13.60 18.42 -14.50
C ASP A 4 -12.11 18.47 -14.18
N GLU A 5 -11.79 18.98 -12.98
CA GLU A 5 -10.44 19.02 -12.47
C GLU A 5 -10.06 17.56 -12.21
N LYS A 6 -9.35 16.95 -13.17
CA LYS A 6 -8.83 15.59 -13.09
C LYS A 6 -8.02 15.46 -11.80
N ASN A 7 -8.64 14.86 -10.78
CA ASN A 7 -7.98 14.63 -9.51
C ASN A 7 -6.88 13.60 -9.72
N LYS A 8 -5.64 14.00 -9.49
CA LYS A 8 -4.47 13.13 -9.55
C LYS A 8 -4.31 12.37 -8.24
N PHE A 9 -4.03 11.08 -8.32
CA PHE A 9 -3.78 10.27 -7.14
C PHE A 9 -2.59 10.82 -6.33
N ASP A 10 -2.83 11.17 -5.07
CA ASP A 10 -1.81 11.70 -4.18
C ASP A 10 -0.91 10.58 -3.63
N ILE A 11 0.13 10.27 -4.40
CA ILE A 11 1.12 9.24 -4.07
C ILE A 11 1.82 9.54 -2.73
N LYS A 12 2.06 10.82 -2.40
CA LYS A 12 2.77 11.18 -1.16
C LYS A 12 1.88 10.91 0.05
N ALA A 13 0.63 11.38 0.02
CA ALA A 13 -0.32 11.11 1.10
C ALA A 13 -0.58 9.61 1.26
N ALA A 14 -0.74 8.89 0.15
CA ALA A 14 -0.91 7.44 0.17
C ALA A 14 0.33 6.71 0.77
N THR A 15 1.55 7.14 0.43
CA THR A 15 2.78 6.55 0.99
C THR A 15 2.86 6.74 2.51
N VAL A 16 2.49 7.92 3.02
CA VAL A 16 2.44 8.19 4.47
C VAL A 16 1.40 7.31 5.16
N ILE A 17 0.21 7.16 4.56
CA ILE A 17 -0.83 6.25 5.07
C ILE A 17 -0.30 4.81 5.16
N LEU A 18 0.36 4.32 4.11
CA LEU A 18 0.94 2.97 4.09
C LEU A 18 2.02 2.82 5.16
N GLU A 19 2.92 3.78 5.29
CA GLU A 19 3.96 3.78 6.32
C GLU A 19 3.37 3.66 7.72
N ASP A 20 2.39 4.50 8.06
CA ASP A 20 1.76 4.51 9.38
C ASP A 20 1.04 3.20 9.69
N VAL A 21 0.24 2.71 8.73
CA VAL A 21 -0.53 1.46 8.90
C VAL A 21 0.39 0.26 9.05
N VAL A 22 1.43 0.18 8.23
CA VAL A 22 2.40 -0.92 8.27
C VAL A 22 3.23 -0.88 9.54
N LYS A 23 3.75 0.29 9.94
CA LYS A 23 4.49 0.42 11.21
C LYS A 23 3.62 0.09 12.41
N LYS A 24 2.36 0.55 12.44
CA LYS A 24 1.42 0.22 13.53
C LYS A 24 1.18 -1.29 13.64
N THR A 25 1.15 -2.00 12.51
CA THR A 25 0.84 -3.43 12.47
C THR A 25 2.06 -4.32 12.71
N LEU A 26 3.23 -3.97 12.14
CA LEU A 26 4.37 -4.88 12.02
C LEU A 26 5.63 -4.45 12.80
N LYS A 27 5.68 -3.23 13.36
CA LYS A 27 6.90 -2.72 14.01
C LYS A 27 7.46 -3.65 15.07
N ASP A 28 6.58 -4.12 15.95
CA ASP A 28 6.92 -4.99 17.09
C ASP A 28 6.53 -6.46 16.84
N ALA A 29 6.16 -6.81 15.59
CA ALA A 29 5.77 -8.16 15.21
C ALA A 29 6.99 -9.04 14.93
N GLU A 30 6.94 -10.28 15.42
CA GLU A 30 7.88 -11.33 15.06
C GLU A 30 7.26 -12.23 14.00
N TYR A 31 8.01 -12.60 12.96
CA TYR A 31 7.48 -13.37 11.84
C TYR A 31 6.85 -14.69 12.31
N ARG A 32 5.57 -14.84 11.95
CA ARG A 32 4.77 -16.02 12.23
C ARG A 32 3.82 -16.25 11.06
N PRO A 33 3.99 -17.34 10.28
CA PRO A 33 3.23 -17.55 9.05
C PRO A 33 1.72 -17.67 9.30
N ASP A 34 1.31 -18.13 10.49
CA ASP A 34 -0.08 -18.22 10.93
C ASP A 34 -0.73 -16.85 11.17
N LEU A 35 0.05 -15.82 11.51
CA LEU A 35 -0.44 -14.46 11.77
C LEU A 35 -0.44 -13.57 10.52
N VAL A 36 0.27 -13.96 9.46
CA VAL A 36 0.37 -13.18 8.22
C VAL A 36 -1.01 -12.79 7.65
N PRO A 37 -2.00 -13.70 7.53
CA PRO A 37 -3.32 -13.34 7.01
C PRO A 37 -4.03 -12.26 7.85
N GLU A 38 -3.85 -12.28 9.17
CA GLU A 38 -4.45 -11.30 10.08
C GLU A 38 -3.80 -9.91 9.91
N TRP A 39 -2.48 -9.86 9.80
CA TRP A 39 -1.75 -8.61 9.53
C TRP A 39 -2.14 -8.03 8.17
N GLN A 40 -2.25 -8.86 7.14
CA GLN A 40 -2.69 -8.43 5.81
C GLN A 40 -4.11 -7.85 5.88
N ALA A 41 -5.06 -8.54 6.51
CA ALA A 41 -6.42 -8.06 6.67
C ALA A 41 -6.47 -6.71 7.42
N THR A 42 -5.65 -6.55 8.45
CA THR A 42 -5.54 -5.29 9.21
C THR A 42 -4.98 -4.16 8.34
N ILE A 43 -3.89 -4.42 7.60
CA ILE A 43 -3.28 -3.47 6.67
C ILE A 43 -4.29 -3.05 5.60
N TYR A 44 -4.99 -4.00 4.98
CA TYR A 44 -5.96 -3.71 3.91
C TYR A 44 -7.12 -2.85 4.42
N ARG A 45 -7.71 -3.23 5.54
CA ARG A 45 -8.84 -2.50 6.14
C ARG A 45 -8.45 -1.07 6.52
N GLU A 46 -7.33 -0.89 7.23
CA GLU A 46 -6.90 0.44 7.66
C GLU A 46 -6.43 1.30 6.48
N ALA A 47 -5.67 0.74 5.54
CA ALA A 47 -5.19 1.47 4.37
C ALA A 47 -6.35 1.93 3.48
N ILE A 48 -7.27 1.04 3.11
CA ILE A 48 -8.44 1.40 2.29
C ILE A 48 -9.28 2.46 3.00
N SER A 49 -9.58 2.27 4.29
CA SER A 49 -10.39 3.23 5.06
C SER A 49 -9.80 4.64 5.07
N ARG A 50 -8.47 4.77 5.15
CA ARG A 50 -7.79 6.08 5.14
C ARG A 50 -7.63 6.64 3.73
N LEU A 51 -7.33 5.79 2.74
CA LEU A 51 -7.24 6.19 1.33
C LEU A 51 -8.56 6.76 0.82
N THR A 52 -9.70 6.17 1.20
CA THR A 52 -11.04 6.69 0.83
C THR A 52 -11.40 8.03 1.46
N GLN A 53 -10.63 8.52 2.43
CA GLN A 53 -10.81 9.85 3.03
C GLN A 53 -9.99 10.93 2.31
N LEU A 54 -9.09 10.54 1.40
CA LEU A 54 -8.37 11.49 0.55
C LEU A 54 -9.34 12.15 -0.44
N LYS A 55 -8.96 13.33 -0.94
CA LYS A 55 -9.76 14.03 -1.95
C LYS A 55 -9.67 13.30 -3.30
N GLY A 56 -10.79 13.32 -4.03
CA GLY A 56 -10.93 12.72 -5.36
C GLY A 56 -11.59 11.35 -5.33
N THR A 57 -12.21 10.99 -6.45
CA THR A 57 -12.93 9.72 -6.62
C THR A 57 -12.01 8.74 -7.32
N PHE A 58 -11.57 7.71 -6.60
CA PHE A 58 -10.72 6.66 -7.14
C PHE A 58 -11.26 5.28 -6.75
N LYS A 59 -10.97 4.28 -7.58
CA LYS A 59 -10.96 2.87 -7.18
C LYS A 59 -9.59 2.57 -6.57
N TYR A 60 -9.59 1.95 -5.40
CA TYR A 60 -8.36 1.61 -4.68
C TYR A 60 -8.10 0.10 -4.72
N ILE A 61 -6.84 -0.27 -4.96
CA ILE A 61 -6.34 -1.64 -4.80
C ILE A 61 -5.19 -1.57 -3.79
N VAL A 62 -5.23 -2.40 -2.74
CA VAL A 62 -4.11 -2.54 -1.80
C VAL A 62 -3.63 -3.99 -1.84
N THR A 63 -2.34 -4.18 -2.07
CA THR A 63 -1.70 -5.51 -2.04
C THR A 63 -0.53 -5.49 -1.08
N SER A 64 -0.25 -6.63 -0.44
CA SER A 64 0.90 -6.76 0.45
C SER A 64 1.58 -8.12 0.30
N THR A 65 2.90 -8.09 0.38
CA THR A 65 3.78 -9.26 0.40
C THR A 65 4.57 -9.23 1.69
N ILE A 66 4.39 -10.23 2.56
CA ILE A 66 5.09 -10.38 3.84
C ILE A 66 5.92 -11.66 3.78
N LEU A 67 7.21 -11.56 4.09
CA LEU A 67 8.22 -12.60 3.91
C LEU A 67 9.05 -12.73 5.19
N GLU A 68 9.52 -13.94 5.49
CA GLU A 68 10.51 -14.17 6.54
C GLU A 68 11.88 -13.61 6.13
N SER A 69 12.55 -12.91 7.04
CA SER A 69 13.87 -12.34 6.83
C SER A 69 14.97 -13.36 7.12
N VAL A 70 15.22 -14.25 6.16
CA VAL A 70 16.22 -15.34 6.26
C VAL A 70 17.49 -15.11 5.43
N GLY A 71 17.72 -13.88 4.98
CA GLY A 71 18.85 -13.53 4.11
C GLY A 71 18.69 -13.95 2.65
N ALA A 72 17.49 -14.38 2.24
CA ALA A 72 17.15 -14.62 0.84
C ALA A 72 16.94 -13.30 0.09
N GLY A 73 17.39 -13.25 -1.18
CA GLY A 73 17.13 -12.11 -2.05
C GLY A 73 15.67 -12.09 -2.53
N VAL A 74 15.09 -10.89 -2.64
CA VAL A 74 13.75 -10.70 -3.20
C VAL A 74 13.77 -9.59 -4.25
N HIS A 75 13.05 -9.79 -5.35
CA HIS A 75 12.83 -8.80 -6.39
C HIS A 75 11.33 -8.69 -6.67
N ILE A 76 10.78 -7.48 -6.53
CA ILE A 76 9.36 -7.19 -6.76
C ILE A 76 9.27 -6.04 -7.75
N SER A 77 8.47 -6.23 -8.79
CA SER A 77 8.15 -5.20 -9.78
C SER A 77 6.63 -5.17 -10.02
N SER A 78 6.13 -3.99 -10.38
CA SER A 78 4.76 -3.80 -10.83
C SER A 78 4.76 -3.01 -12.12
N THR A 79 3.92 -3.41 -13.08
CA THR A 79 3.73 -2.69 -14.35
C THR A 79 2.24 -2.52 -14.58
N SER A 80 1.84 -1.31 -14.96
CA SER A 80 0.43 -0.95 -15.14
C SER A 80 0.24 -0.24 -16.48
N LEU A 81 -0.91 -0.49 -17.12
CA LEU A 81 -1.39 0.25 -18.28
C LEU A 81 -2.64 1.03 -17.84
N TRP A 82 -2.51 2.36 -17.69
CA TRP A 82 -3.49 3.22 -17.01
C TRP A 82 -3.35 4.71 -17.44
N ASP A 83 -4.19 5.62 -16.94
CA ASP A 83 -4.07 7.06 -17.22
C ASP A 83 -2.87 7.64 -16.46
N ALA A 84 -1.80 7.98 -17.19
CA ALA A 84 -0.56 8.51 -16.62
C ALA A 84 -0.71 9.90 -15.96
N GLU A 85 -1.81 10.63 -16.22
CA GLU A 85 -2.07 11.93 -15.60
C GLU A 85 -2.71 11.78 -14.22
N CYS A 86 -3.61 10.81 -14.07
CA CYS A 86 -4.52 10.71 -12.92
C CYS A 86 -4.22 9.52 -12.00
N ASP A 87 -3.82 8.39 -12.58
CA ASP A 87 -3.63 7.13 -11.88
C ASP A 87 -2.22 7.04 -11.29
N GLY A 88 -2.05 6.21 -10.27
CA GLY A 88 -0.74 6.03 -9.66
C GLY A 88 -0.67 4.94 -8.61
N SER A 89 0.55 4.62 -8.21
CA SER A 89 0.84 3.66 -7.13
C SER A 89 1.77 4.25 -6.10
N ALA A 90 1.45 4.02 -4.83
CA ALA A 90 2.35 4.20 -3.71
C ALA A 90 2.87 2.85 -3.24
N VAL A 91 4.12 2.80 -2.79
CA VAL A 91 4.74 1.60 -2.23
C VAL A 91 5.45 1.96 -0.93
N TYR A 92 5.28 1.12 0.08
CA TYR A 92 6.05 1.19 1.32
C TYR A 92 6.75 -0.15 1.57
N ARG A 93 8.07 -0.09 1.77
CA ARG A 93 8.90 -1.22 2.19
C ARG A 93 9.19 -1.10 3.68
N PHE A 94 8.83 -2.13 4.42
CA PHE A 94 9.12 -2.28 5.85
C PHE A 94 10.04 -3.48 6.06
N GLU A 95 10.91 -3.38 7.06
CA GLU A 95 11.82 -4.44 7.45
C GLU A 95 12.06 -4.35 8.95
N ASN A 96 12.01 -5.50 9.62
CA ASN A 96 12.48 -5.67 10.99
C ASN A 96 13.42 -6.88 11.05
N LYS A 97 13.78 -7.32 12.26
CA LYS A 97 14.73 -8.44 12.44
C LYS A 97 14.28 -9.76 11.83
N THR A 98 12.97 -10.00 11.69
CA THR A 98 12.41 -11.31 11.37
C THR A 98 11.56 -11.33 10.11
N LEU A 99 11.10 -10.18 9.60
CA LEU A 99 10.30 -10.10 8.38
C LEU A 99 10.60 -8.87 7.53
N ILE A 100 10.30 -9.02 6.24
CA ILE A 100 10.27 -7.95 5.24
C ILE A 100 8.83 -7.86 4.72
N ALA A 101 8.30 -6.65 4.59
CA ALA A 101 6.98 -6.41 4.03
C ALA A 101 7.03 -5.34 2.93
N PHE A 102 6.31 -5.61 1.83
CA PHE A 102 6.07 -4.65 0.75
C PHE A 102 4.57 -4.44 0.65
N VAL A 103 4.12 -3.20 0.75
CA VAL A 103 2.70 -2.85 0.61
C VAL A 103 2.55 -1.84 -0.51
N TYR A 104 1.68 -2.15 -1.46
CA TYR A 104 1.34 -1.29 -2.58
C TYR A 104 -0.10 -0.79 -2.43
N ALA A 105 -0.32 0.48 -2.75
CA ALA A 105 -1.65 1.03 -2.97
C ALA A 105 -1.70 1.60 -4.40
N PHE A 106 -2.70 1.20 -5.17
CA PHE A 106 -2.99 1.73 -6.50
C PHE A 106 -4.27 2.54 -6.42
N GLY A 107 -4.23 3.78 -6.92
CA GLY A 107 -5.41 4.62 -7.12
C GLY A 107 -5.68 4.75 -8.60
N LEU A 108 -6.90 4.36 -9.03
CA LEU A 108 -7.36 4.46 -10.40
C LEU A 108 -8.53 5.44 -10.46
N SER A 109 -8.39 6.50 -11.24
CA SER A 109 -9.41 7.52 -11.46
C SER A 109 -10.68 6.94 -12.06
N VAL A 110 -11.81 7.57 -11.78
CA VAL A 110 -13.16 7.15 -12.20
C VAL A 110 -13.77 8.20 -13.11
#